data_AF-A0A2V9UIC3-F1
#
_entry.id   AF-A0A2V9UIC3-F1
#
_cell.length_a   1.000
_cell.length_b   1.000
_cell.length_c   1.000
_cell.angle_alpha   90.00
_cell.angle_beta   90.00
_cell.angle_gamma   90.00
#
_symmetry.space_group_name_H-M   'P 1'
#
loop_
_entity.id
_entity.type
_entity.pdbx_description
1 polymer ?
#
loop_
_entity_poly.entity_id
_entity_poly.type
_entity_poly.pdbx_seq_one_letter_code
_entity_poly.pdbx_strand_id
1 'polypeptide(L)'
;MCEVLTVARSRFTLKSVNMKYWRFVAGFLVLGALWVVVRHVLETRAQQKREATYQSALRSYSEALKPGMTRLEVEGYLRAKDLSFRQMCCVDRKDFSKRRYPVYDDLLKIGQEDAPWFCSEKNVYIAFQFTGRPERQEWPPDSADSLRAVTIYPWFEGCL
;
A
#
# COMPACT_ATOMS: atom_id res chain seq x y z
N MET A 1 56.48 33.07 57.55
CA MET A 1 55.67 33.70 56.48
C MET A 1 55.70 32.78 55.27
N CYS A 2 54.52 32.56 54.67
CA CYS A 2 54.21 31.87 53.41
C CYS A 2 54.33 30.33 53.39
N GLU A 3 53.41 29.56 52.82
CA GLU A 3 51.98 29.73 52.56
C GLU A 3 51.41 28.33 52.28
N VAL A 4 50.17 28.10 52.69
CA VAL A 4 49.46 26.83 52.59
C VAL A 4 48.81 26.74 51.20
N LEU A 5 49.15 25.71 50.41
CA LEU A 5 48.37 25.34 49.21
C LEU A 5 47.75 23.96 49.41
N THR A 6 46.55 23.95 49.99
CA THR A 6 45.70 22.76 50.05
C THR A 6 44.88 22.68 48.76
N VAL A 7 45.29 21.79 47.85
CA VAL A 7 44.53 21.48 46.63
C VAL A 7 43.26 20.71 47.04
N ALA A 8 42.12 21.37 46.93
CA ALA A 8 40.81 20.76 47.15
C ALA A 8 40.50 19.77 46.00
N ARG A 9 40.51 18.48 46.30
CA ARG A 9 40.13 17.40 45.39
C ARG A 9 38.61 17.20 45.45
N SER A 10 37.89 17.83 44.54
CA SER A 10 36.44 17.67 44.38
C SER A 10 36.10 16.21 44.04
N ARG A 11 35.58 15.46 45.03
CA ARG A 11 34.98 14.15 44.79
C ARG A 11 33.63 14.37 44.09
N PHE A 12 33.59 14.09 42.79
CA PHE A 12 32.35 13.91 42.05
C PHE A 12 31.67 12.64 42.58
N THR A 13 30.78 12.78 43.56
CA THR A 13 29.96 11.67 44.07
C THR A 13 28.82 11.42 43.10
N LEU A 14 29.03 10.49 42.16
CA LEU A 14 27.91 9.86 41.46
C LEU A 14 27.04 9.18 42.51
N LYS A 15 25.87 9.76 42.81
CA LYS A 15 24.88 9.19 43.72
C LYS A 15 24.55 7.77 43.25
N SER A 16 24.83 6.80 44.12
CA SER A 16 24.41 5.40 43.99
C SER A 16 22.89 5.36 43.83
N VAL A 17 22.44 5.26 42.58
CA VAL A 17 21.02 5.03 42.25
C VAL A 17 20.71 3.58 42.60
N ASN A 18 19.61 3.37 43.32
CA ASN A 18 19.22 2.08 43.91
C ASN A 18 19.23 0.94 42.87
N MET A 19 20.19 0.02 43.00
CA MET A 19 20.52 -1.03 42.02
C MET A 19 19.34 -1.93 41.63
N LYS A 20 18.35 -2.06 42.52
CA LYS A 20 17.11 -2.82 42.25
C LYS A 20 16.23 -2.12 41.21
N TYR A 21 16.12 -0.79 41.27
CA TYR A 21 15.32 0.00 40.34
C TYR A 21 15.91 -0.07 38.92
N TRP A 22 17.23 0.02 38.80
CA TRP A 22 17.92 -0.12 37.51
C TRP A 22 17.71 -1.48 36.83
N ARG A 23 17.61 -2.57 37.61
CA ARG A 23 17.30 -3.90 37.07
C ARG A 23 15.90 -3.97 36.48
N PHE A 24 14.91 -3.37 37.14
CA PHE A 24 13.55 -3.29 36.59
C PHE A 24 13.48 -2.42 35.34
N VAL A 25 14.12 -1.25 35.35
CA VAL A 25 14.18 -0.35 34.19
C VAL A 25 14.83 -1.06 32.99
N ALA A 26 15.98 -1.71 33.20
CA ALA A 26 16.63 -2.49 32.15
C ALA A 26 15.74 -3.63 31.64
N GLY A 27 15.06 -4.35 32.53
CA GLY A 27 14.10 -5.39 32.16
C GLY A 27 12.96 -4.88 31.28
N PHE A 28 12.33 -3.77 31.66
CA PHE A 28 11.27 -3.13 30.86
C PHE A 28 11.76 -2.66 29.49
N LEU A 29 12.97 -2.10 29.42
CA LEU A 29 13.57 -1.69 28.14
C LEU A 29 13.79 -2.89 27.21
N VAL A 30 14.31 -4.00 27.74
CA VAL A 30 14.51 -5.23 26.97
C VAL A 30 13.18 -5.80 26.48
N LEU A 31 12.16 -5.86 27.35
CA LEU A 31 10.82 -6.33 26.96
C LEU A 31 10.17 -5.43 25.91
N GLY A 32 10.29 -4.12 26.05
CA GLY A 32 9.80 -3.14 25.07
C GLY A 32 10.47 -3.31 23.71
N ALA A 33 11.80 -3.48 23.68
CA ALA A 33 12.54 -3.72 22.45
C ALA A 33 12.14 -5.04 21.78
N LEU A 34 12.00 -6.13 22.55
CA LEU A 34 11.54 -7.42 22.04
C LEU A 34 10.12 -7.32 21.44
N TRP A 35 9.21 -6.63 22.13
CA TRP A 35 7.85 -6.41 21.64
C TRP A 35 7.84 -5.68 20.29
N VAL A 36 8.64 -4.62 20.15
CA VAL A 36 8.76 -3.87 18.89
C VAL A 36 9.29 -4.76 17.76
N VAL A 37 10.33 -5.55 18.02
CA VAL A 37 10.90 -6.47 17.02
C VAL A 37 9.88 -7.51 16.59
N VAL A 38 9.18 -8.14 17.55
CA VAL A 38 8.16 -9.15 17.25
C VAL A 38 7.02 -8.54 16.42
N ARG A 39 6.51 -7.38 16.82
CA ARG A 39 5.47 -6.67 16.05
C ARG A 39 5.92 -6.37 14.63
N HIS A 40 7.12 -5.84 14.47
CA HIS A 40 7.66 -5.50 13.16
C HIS A 40 7.73 -6.74 12.25
N VAL A 41 8.24 -7.86 12.76
CA VAL A 41 8.33 -9.11 11.99
C VAL A 41 6.94 -9.64 11.61
N LEU A 42 5.97 -9.58 12.51
CA LEU A 42 4.59 -10.02 12.23
C LEU A 42 3.93 -9.15 11.16
N GLU A 43 4.09 -7.83 11.25
CA GLU A 43 3.54 -6.87 10.29
C GLU A 43 4.17 -7.06 8.91
N THR A 44 5.49 -7.24 8.82
CA THR A 44 6.18 -7.53 7.55
C THR A 44 5.70 -8.84 6.94
N ARG A 45 5.53 -9.90 7.73
CA ARG A 45 5.01 -11.18 7.23
C ARG A 45 3.58 -11.06 6.73
N ALA A 46 2.73 -10.32 7.44
CA ALA A 46 1.36 -10.05 7.02
C ALA A 46 1.33 -9.28 5.69
N GLN A 47 2.18 -8.26 5.53
CA GLN A 47 2.34 -7.51 4.28
C GLN A 47 2.78 -8.42 3.12
N GLN A 48 3.85 -9.20 3.30
CA GLN A 48 4.34 -10.11 2.27
C GLN A 48 3.28 -11.13 1.83
N LYS A 49 2.49 -11.66 2.78
CA LYS A 49 1.40 -12.60 2.47
C LYS A 49 0.31 -11.94 1.62
N ARG A 50 -0.06 -10.69 1.92
CA ARG A 50 -1.03 -9.92 1.13
C ARG A 50 -0.49 -9.64 -0.27
N GLU A 51 0.75 -9.16 -0.38
CA GLU A 51 1.40 -8.90 -1.66
C GLU A 51 1.48 -10.15 -2.53
N ALA A 52 1.84 -11.31 -1.97
CA ALA A 52 1.87 -12.58 -2.70
C ALA A 52 0.48 -12.96 -3.24
N THR A 53 -0.58 -12.69 -2.47
CA THR A 53 -1.97 -12.94 -2.88
C THR A 53 -2.36 -12.01 -4.03
N TYR A 54 -2.03 -10.72 -3.96
CA TYR A 54 -2.32 -9.76 -5.02
C TYR A 54 -1.54 -10.06 -6.30
N GLN A 55 -0.27 -10.45 -6.18
CA GLN A 55 0.55 -10.86 -7.32
C GLN A 55 0.03 -12.14 -7.97
N SER A 56 -0.46 -13.09 -7.15
CA SER A 56 -1.12 -14.29 -7.66
C SER A 56 -2.41 -13.95 -8.41
N ALA A 57 -3.24 -13.05 -7.87
CA ALA A 57 -4.44 -12.57 -8.54
C ALA A 57 -4.10 -11.87 -9.87
N LEU A 58 -3.14 -10.94 -9.85
CA LEU A 58 -2.66 -10.24 -11.05
C LEU A 58 -2.20 -11.23 -12.11
N ARG A 59 -1.41 -12.23 -11.73
CA ARG A 59 -0.94 -13.28 -12.64
C ARG A 59 -2.12 -14.05 -13.24
N SER A 60 -3.04 -14.53 -12.42
CA SER A 60 -4.21 -15.28 -12.88
C SER A 60 -5.05 -14.48 -13.88
N TYR A 61 -5.33 -13.19 -13.60
CA TYR A 61 -6.07 -12.36 -14.54
C TYR A 61 -5.26 -12.02 -15.79
N SER A 62 -3.96 -11.76 -15.69
CA SER A 62 -3.10 -11.50 -16.85
C SER A 62 -2.88 -12.74 -17.73
N GLU A 63 -3.05 -13.94 -17.17
CA GLU A 63 -3.05 -15.19 -17.90
C GLU A 63 -4.34 -15.39 -18.70
N ALA A 64 -5.49 -15.10 -18.09
CA ALA A 64 -6.81 -15.25 -18.72
C ALA A 64 -7.16 -14.10 -19.68
N LEU A 65 -6.76 -12.87 -19.34
CA LEU A 65 -7.14 -11.64 -20.04
C LEU A 65 -5.89 -11.00 -20.65
N LYS A 66 -5.74 -11.15 -21.97
CA LYS A 66 -4.55 -10.72 -22.70
C LYS A 66 -4.70 -9.32 -23.29
N PRO A 67 -3.63 -8.52 -23.34
CA PRO A 67 -3.62 -7.29 -24.12
C PRO A 67 -4.12 -7.55 -25.56
N GLY A 68 -4.96 -6.66 -26.07
CA GLY A 68 -5.64 -6.76 -27.36
C GLY A 68 -7.09 -7.26 -27.26
N MET A 69 -7.49 -7.94 -26.18
CA MET A 69 -8.89 -8.32 -25.97
C MET A 69 -9.80 -7.09 -25.89
N THR A 70 -11.03 -7.21 -26.36
CA THR A 70 -12.03 -6.14 -26.28
C THR A 70 -12.56 -5.99 -24.85
N ARG A 71 -13.04 -4.78 -24.49
CA ARG A 71 -13.74 -4.55 -23.22
C ARG A 71 -14.92 -5.50 -23.08
N LEU A 72 -15.67 -5.76 -24.15
CA LEU A 72 -16.77 -6.71 -24.14
C LEU A 72 -16.33 -8.12 -23.70
N GLU A 73 -15.18 -8.60 -24.20
CA GLU A 73 -14.63 -9.90 -23.80
C GLU A 73 -14.18 -9.90 -22.35
N VAL A 74 -13.51 -8.82 -21.89
CA VAL A 74 -13.06 -8.66 -20.51
C VAL A 74 -14.25 -8.62 -19.54
N GLU A 75 -15.20 -7.73 -19.77
CA GLU A 75 -16.41 -7.61 -18.94
C GLU A 75 -17.26 -8.88 -18.99
N GLY A 76 -17.33 -9.53 -20.16
CA GLY A 76 -18.00 -10.82 -20.33
C GLY A 76 -17.36 -11.90 -19.46
N TYR A 77 -16.03 -11.98 -19.43
CA TYR A 77 -15.31 -12.90 -18.55
C TYR A 77 -15.58 -12.61 -17.06
N LEU A 78 -15.57 -11.34 -16.65
CA LEU A 78 -15.83 -10.95 -15.26
C LEU A 78 -17.26 -11.30 -14.85
N ARG A 79 -18.26 -10.97 -15.68
CA ARG A 79 -19.67 -11.31 -15.42
C ARG A 79 -19.93 -12.81 -15.41
N ALA A 80 -19.29 -13.57 -16.30
CA ALA A 80 -19.40 -15.03 -16.31
C ALA A 80 -18.87 -15.69 -15.03
N LYS A 81 -18.02 -14.98 -14.27
CA LYS A 81 -17.49 -15.41 -12.97
C LYS A 81 -18.19 -14.77 -11.78
N ASP A 82 -19.30 -14.07 -12.00
CA ASP A 82 -20.05 -13.33 -10.98
C ASP A 82 -19.18 -12.31 -10.21
N LEU A 83 -18.23 -11.69 -10.93
CA LEU A 83 -17.32 -10.70 -10.36
C LEU A 83 -17.87 -9.29 -10.60
N SER A 84 -18.17 -8.58 -9.52
CA SER A 84 -18.54 -7.16 -9.58
C SER A 84 -17.32 -6.29 -9.88
N PHE A 85 -17.42 -5.42 -10.88
CA PHE A 85 -16.42 -4.43 -11.20
C PHE A 85 -17.05 -3.04 -11.31
N ARG A 86 -16.24 -2.00 -11.10
CA ARG A 86 -16.64 -0.60 -11.31
C ARG A 86 -15.80 0.00 -12.42
N GLN A 87 -16.38 0.94 -13.16
CA GLN A 87 -15.66 1.66 -14.19
C GLN A 87 -15.17 2.98 -13.59
N MET A 88 -13.89 3.29 -13.74
CA MET A 88 -13.35 4.58 -13.37
C MET A 88 -12.36 5.05 -14.42
N CYS A 89 -12.26 6.35 -14.58
CA CYS A 89 -11.24 6.87 -15.46
C CYS A 89 -9.85 6.85 -14.81
N CYS A 90 -8.84 6.70 -15.67
CA CYS A 90 -7.56 7.37 -15.48
C CYS A 90 -6.66 6.72 -14.41
N VAL A 91 -6.64 5.39 -14.33
CA VAL A 91 -5.79 4.66 -13.37
C VAL A 91 -4.32 5.02 -13.56
N ASP A 92 -3.87 5.12 -14.82
CA ASP A 92 -2.55 5.65 -15.15
C ASP A 92 -2.57 7.18 -15.34
N ARG A 93 -2.03 7.90 -14.35
CA ARG A 93 -1.91 9.36 -14.37
C ARG A 93 -1.06 9.87 -15.53
N LYS A 94 -0.12 9.07 -16.05
CA LYS A 94 0.73 9.46 -17.19
C LYS A 94 -0.04 9.44 -18.51
N ASP A 95 -1.08 8.62 -18.63
CA ASP A 95 -1.94 8.64 -19.80
C ASP A 95 -2.94 9.77 -19.77
N PHE A 96 -3.39 10.16 -18.58
CA PHE A 96 -4.29 11.28 -18.41
C PHE A 96 -3.73 12.59 -18.99
N SER A 97 -2.44 12.83 -18.84
CA SER A 97 -1.79 14.04 -19.39
C SER A 97 -1.40 13.92 -20.86
N LYS A 98 -1.32 12.70 -21.41
CA LYS A 98 -0.88 12.44 -22.79
C LYS A 98 -2.04 12.30 -23.78
N ARG A 99 -3.20 11.86 -23.31
CA ARG A 99 -4.37 11.64 -24.17
C ARG A 99 -5.31 12.83 -24.09
N ARG A 100 -5.80 13.24 -25.25
CA ARG A 100 -6.80 14.31 -25.38
C ARG A 100 -8.11 13.96 -24.66
N TYR A 101 -8.45 12.66 -24.60
CA TYR A 101 -9.62 12.14 -23.92
C TYR A 101 -9.24 10.89 -23.13
N PRO A 102 -9.58 10.82 -21.84
CA PRO A 102 -9.14 9.73 -21.02
C PRO A 102 -10.13 8.55 -21.16
N VAL A 103 -9.58 7.34 -21.24
CA VAL A 103 -10.35 6.11 -21.45
C VAL A 103 -10.69 5.52 -20.08
N TYR A 104 -11.91 4.99 -19.95
CA TYR A 104 -12.33 4.32 -18.72
C TYR A 104 -11.57 3.01 -18.52
N ASP A 105 -11.18 2.75 -17.29
CA ASP A 105 -10.59 1.50 -16.84
C ASP A 105 -11.60 0.75 -15.98
N ASP A 106 -11.57 -0.57 -16.03
CA ASP A 106 -12.44 -1.39 -15.17
C ASP A 106 -11.66 -1.84 -13.94
N LEU A 107 -12.25 -1.71 -12.77
CA LEU A 107 -11.66 -2.08 -11.49
C LEU A 107 -12.42 -3.23 -10.83
N LEU A 108 -11.67 -4.28 -10.50
CA LEU A 108 -12.13 -5.40 -9.69
C LEU A 108 -11.48 -5.36 -8.31
N LYS A 109 -12.27 -5.23 -7.24
CA LYS A 109 -11.74 -5.22 -5.86
C LYS A 109 -11.22 -6.62 -5.52
N ILE A 110 -9.94 -6.71 -5.11
CA ILE A 110 -9.29 -7.96 -4.70
C ILE A 110 -8.86 -7.97 -3.24
N GLY A 111 -8.89 -6.81 -2.57
CA GLY A 111 -8.51 -6.70 -1.18
C GLY A 111 -8.89 -5.37 -0.55
N GLN A 112 -8.80 -5.34 0.77
CA GLN A 112 -8.94 -4.16 1.59
C GLN A 112 -7.89 -4.21 2.69
N GLU A 113 -7.29 -3.07 2.97
CA GLU A 113 -6.21 -2.87 3.92
C GLU A 113 -6.58 -1.80 4.94
N ASP A 114 -5.78 -1.72 6.00
CA ASP A 114 -5.93 -0.69 7.01
C ASP A 114 -5.74 0.70 6.39
N ALA A 115 -6.77 1.53 6.53
CA ALA A 115 -6.77 2.90 6.04
C ALA A 115 -6.13 3.86 7.06
N PRO A 116 -5.44 4.91 6.59
CA PRO A 116 -5.08 6.04 7.44
C PRO A 116 -6.33 6.67 8.07
N TRP A 117 -6.18 7.29 9.24
CA TRP A 117 -7.29 7.89 9.99
C TRP A 117 -8.13 8.92 9.21
N PHE A 118 -7.57 9.53 8.17
CA PHE A 118 -8.23 10.54 7.33
C PHE A 118 -8.95 9.96 6.11
N CYS A 119 -8.96 8.64 5.91
CA CYS A 119 -9.72 7.96 4.86
C CYS A 119 -10.56 6.81 5.45
N SER A 120 -11.73 6.54 4.89
CA SER A 120 -12.59 5.45 5.36
C SER A 120 -12.08 4.08 4.93
N GLU A 121 -11.50 3.98 3.72
CA GLU A 121 -11.04 2.70 3.17
C GLU A 121 -9.73 2.82 2.41
N LYS A 122 -8.93 1.75 2.45
CA LYS A 122 -7.79 1.51 1.57
C LYS A 122 -8.05 0.22 0.82
N ASN A 123 -8.51 0.32 -0.41
CA ASN A 123 -8.87 -0.81 -1.25
C ASN A 123 -7.74 -1.16 -2.23
N VAL A 124 -7.64 -2.43 -2.58
CA VAL A 124 -6.71 -2.92 -3.60
C VAL A 124 -7.52 -3.51 -4.74
N TYR A 125 -7.31 -3.00 -5.94
CA TYR A 125 -8.01 -3.40 -7.15
C TYR A 125 -7.06 -4.08 -8.15
N ILE A 126 -7.61 -4.93 -9.00
CA ILE A 126 -7.05 -5.18 -10.33
C ILE A 126 -7.69 -4.18 -11.28
N ALA A 127 -6.86 -3.39 -11.94
CA ALA A 127 -7.25 -2.45 -12.97
C ALA A 127 -7.00 -3.05 -14.36
N PHE A 128 -8.07 -3.12 -15.15
CA PHE A 128 -8.05 -3.46 -16.56
C PHE A 128 -8.03 -2.16 -17.35
N GLN A 129 -6.85 -1.83 -17.87
CA GLN A 129 -6.62 -0.55 -18.52
C GLN A 129 -6.88 -0.62 -20.01
N PHE A 130 -7.64 0.33 -20.54
CA PHE A 130 -8.09 0.29 -21.94
C PHE A 130 -7.46 1.38 -22.82
N THR A 131 -7.38 1.06 -24.11
CA THR A 131 -7.10 2.01 -25.19
C THR A 131 -8.34 2.15 -26.05
N GLY A 132 -8.86 3.38 -26.12
CA GLY A 132 -9.94 3.73 -27.04
C GLY A 132 -9.41 4.01 -28.44
N ARG A 133 -10.33 4.08 -29.39
CA ARG A 133 -10.01 4.38 -30.79
C ARG A 133 -9.68 5.87 -30.99
N PRO A 134 -8.71 6.21 -31.85
CA PRO A 134 -8.25 7.59 -32.05
C PRO A 134 -9.35 8.52 -32.58
N GLU A 135 -10.37 7.97 -33.24
CA GLU A 135 -11.49 8.71 -33.83
C GLU A 135 -12.56 9.10 -32.81
N ARG A 136 -12.55 8.52 -31.59
CA ARG A 136 -13.59 8.76 -30.61
C ARG A 136 -13.16 9.83 -29.61
N GLN A 137 -13.95 10.89 -29.52
CA GLN A 137 -13.72 12.02 -28.64
C GLN A 137 -14.43 11.89 -27.29
N GLU A 138 -15.31 10.92 -27.05
CA GLU A 138 -16.12 10.95 -25.84
C GLU A 138 -16.76 9.62 -25.42
N TRP A 139 -17.14 9.64 -24.13
CA TRP A 139 -18.00 8.71 -23.42
C TRP A 139 -19.23 8.25 -24.20
N PRO A 140 -19.82 7.08 -23.87
CA PRO A 140 -19.50 6.14 -22.77
C PRO A 140 -18.33 5.18 -23.08
N PRO A 141 -17.87 4.36 -22.10
CA PRO A 141 -16.91 3.29 -22.34
C PRO A 141 -17.32 2.42 -23.53
N ASP A 142 -16.40 2.15 -24.45
CA ASP A 142 -16.72 1.34 -25.63
C ASP A 142 -16.49 -0.14 -25.32
N SER A 143 -17.49 -0.95 -25.65
CA SER A 143 -17.36 -2.41 -25.75
C SER A 143 -16.18 -2.85 -26.65
N ALA A 144 -15.81 -2.04 -27.63
CA ALA A 144 -14.74 -2.30 -28.58
C ALA A 144 -13.38 -1.69 -28.16
N ASP A 145 -13.27 -1.06 -27.00
CA ASP A 145 -11.99 -0.62 -26.45
C ASP A 145 -11.08 -1.84 -26.26
N SER A 146 -9.78 -1.70 -26.54
CA SER A 146 -8.84 -2.81 -26.41
C SER A 146 -8.12 -2.76 -25.06
N LEU A 147 -8.07 -3.89 -24.38
CA LEU A 147 -7.30 -4.08 -23.16
C LEU A 147 -5.83 -3.85 -23.48
N ARG A 148 -5.21 -2.93 -22.76
CA ARG A 148 -3.79 -2.60 -22.91
C ARG A 148 -2.97 -3.27 -21.82
N ALA A 149 -3.44 -3.22 -20.58
CA ALA A 149 -2.69 -3.68 -19.44
C ALA A 149 -3.62 -4.15 -18.31
N VAL A 150 -3.10 -5.07 -17.49
CA VAL A 150 -3.71 -5.49 -16.23
C VAL A 150 -2.72 -5.12 -15.13
N THR A 151 -3.15 -4.36 -14.13
CA THR A 151 -2.25 -3.84 -13.09
C THR A 151 -2.91 -3.87 -11.71
N ILE A 152 -2.11 -3.97 -10.64
CA ILE A 152 -2.60 -3.74 -9.29
C ILE A 152 -2.75 -2.24 -9.05
N TYR A 153 -3.89 -1.84 -8.48
CA TYR A 153 -4.21 -0.45 -8.19
C TYR A 153 -4.69 -0.26 -6.75
N PRO A 154 -3.81 0.23 -5.85
CA PRO A 154 -4.23 0.67 -4.52
C PRO A 154 -4.98 2.00 -4.62
N TRP A 155 -6.12 2.11 -3.93
CA TRP A 155 -6.96 3.30 -3.95
C TRP A 155 -7.57 3.58 -2.59
N PHE A 156 -7.51 4.84 -2.17
CA PHE A 156 -8.13 5.31 -0.93
C PHE A 156 -9.52 5.89 -1.21
N GLU A 157 -10.49 5.58 -0.37
CA GLU A 157 -11.87 6.04 -0.52
C GLU A 157 -12.32 6.77 0.75
N GLY A 158 -13.24 7.73 0.58
CA GLY A 158 -13.82 8.50 1.68
C GLY A 158 -12.78 9.28 2.49
N CYS A 159 -11.85 9.95 1.80
CA CYS A 159 -10.86 10.81 2.46
C CYS A 159 -11.44 12.19 2.78
N LEU A 160 -11.06 12.74 3.94
CA LEU A 160 -11.43 14.08 4.44
C LEU A 160 -10.73 15.23 3.69
#